data_AF-A0A2V9KMD7-F1
#
_entry.id   AF-A0A2V9KMD7-F1
#
_cell.length_a   1.000
_cell.length_b   1.000
_cell.length_c   1.000
_cell.angle_alpha   90.00
_cell.angle_beta   90.00
_cell.angle_gamma   90.00
#
_symmetry.space_group_name_H-M   'P 1'
#
loop_
_entity.id
_entity.type
_entity.pdbx_description
1 polymer ?
#
loop_
_entity_poly.entity_id
_entity_poly.type
_entity_poly.pdbx_seq_one_letter_code
_entity_poly.pdbx_strand_id
1 'polypeptide(L)'
;MRADSSERPIAVLGEKECFGEMAILDDEPRSASIRALEPTVVIKIARESFAELIHERPQIAFSIFKILTHRLRQKNMEADNLPAYETTRHLA
;
A
#
# COMPACT_ATOMS: atom_id res chain seq x y z
N MET A 1 4.56 -17.83 -17.22
CA MET A 1 4.97 -16.41 -17.16
C MET A 1 5.94 -16.29 -16.00
N ARG A 2 7.18 -15.86 -16.23
CA ARG A 2 8.25 -15.90 -15.21
C ARG A 2 7.92 -14.92 -14.10
N ALA A 3 7.75 -15.41 -12.88
CA ALA A 3 7.92 -14.56 -11.70
C ALA A 3 9.35 -14.05 -11.77
N ASP A 4 9.53 -12.74 -11.96
CA ASP A 4 10.83 -12.14 -11.70
C ASP A 4 11.14 -12.41 -10.23
N SER A 5 12.29 -13.01 -9.94
CA SER A 5 12.62 -13.56 -8.61
C SER A 5 12.87 -12.48 -7.55
N SER A 6 12.44 -11.24 -7.82
CA SER A 6 12.60 -10.04 -7.00
C SER A 6 11.29 -9.47 -6.45
N GLU A 7 10.12 -9.97 -6.91
CA GLU A 7 8.82 -9.44 -6.45
C GLU A 7 8.55 -9.86 -5.00
N ARG A 8 8.68 -8.90 -4.07
CA ARG A 8 8.29 -9.09 -2.67
C ARG A 8 6.87 -8.56 -2.44
N PRO A 9 5.89 -9.41 -2.09
CA PRO A 9 4.57 -8.94 -1.69
C PRO A 9 4.68 -8.06 -0.45
N ILE A 10 4.15 -6.84 -0.54
CA ILE A 10 4.11 -5.91 0.60
C ILE A 10 2.76 -5.93 1.31
N ALA A 11 1.67 -6.39 0.68
CA ALA A 11 0.36 -6.54 1.29
C ALA A 11 -0.50 -7.49 0.47
N VAL A 12 -1.51 -8.09 1.12
CA VAL A 12 -2.63 -8.77 0.47
C VAL A 12 -3.88 -8.00 0.87
N LEU A 13 -4.70 -7.63 -0.12
CA LEU A 13 -5.89 -6.82 0.10
C LEU A 13 -7.16 -7.65 -0.13
N GLY A 14 -8.17 -7.43 0.69
CA GLY A 14 -9.48 -8.05 0.60
C GLY A 14 -10.60 -7.06 0.23
N GLU A 15 -11.84 -7.51 0.41
CA GLU A 15 -13.02 -6.69 0.18
C GLU A 15 -13.01 -5.40 1.01
N LYS A 16 -13.50 -4.31 0.41
CA LYS A 16 -13.63 -2.98 1.03
C LYS A 16 -12.31 -2.27 1.34
N GLU A 17 -11.18 -2.85 0.95
CA GLU A 17 -9.89 -2.15 1.00
C GLU A 17 -9.63 -1.33 -0.27
N CYS A 18 -8.96 -0.19 -0.13
CA CYS A 18 -8.57 0.68 -1.25
C CYS A 18 -7.07 0.61 -1.50
N PHE A 19 -6.61 0.93 -2.71
CA PHE A 19 -5.19 1.03 -3.02
C PHE A 19 -4.92 2.11 -4.04
N GLY A 20 -3.66 2.55 -4.14
CA GLY A 20 -3.26 3.61 -5.05
C GLY A 20 -3.67 5.01 -4.60
N GLU A 21 -4.10 5.14 -3.34
CA GLU A 21 -4.41 6.43 -2.72
C GLU A 21 -3.16 7.29 -2.53
N MET A 22 -2.00 6.67 -2.25
CA MET A 22 -0.74 7.37 -1.97
C MET A 22 -0.37 8.32 -3.11
N ALA A 23 -0.22 7.77 -4.32
CA ALA A 23 0.10 8.53 -5.53
C ALA A 23 -0.86 9.69 -5.85
N ILE A 24 -2.09 9.66 -5.34
CA ILE A 24 -3.04 10.77 -5.50
C ILE A 24 -2.81 11.83 -4.43
N LEU A 25 -2.49 11.42 -3.20
CA LEU A 25 -2.33 12.30 -2.04
C LEU A 25 -0.96 13.01 -1.98
N ASP A 26 0.12 12.32 -2.35
CA ASP A 26 1.50 12.85 -2.31
C ASP A 26 2.00 13.34 -3.67
N ASP A 27 1.22 13.09 -4.73
CA ASP A 27 1.56 13.38 -6.13
C ASP A 27 2.82 12.68 -6.66
N GLU A 28 3.19 11.55 -6.06
CA GLU A 28 4.31 10.72 -6.50
C GLU A 28 3.86 9.54 -7.39
N PRO A 29 4.78 8.88 -8.12
CA PRO A 29 4.48 7.64 -8.81
C PRO A 29 3.93 6.53 -7.90
N ARG A 30 3.31 5.51 -8.50
CA ARG A 30 2.82 4.34 -7.76
C ARG A 30 3.95 3.72 -6.91
N SER A 31 3.74 3.64 -5.60
CA SER A 31 4.69 3.04 -4.65
C SER A 31 4.86 1.53 -4.82
N ALA A 32 3.88 0.85 -5.41
CA ALA A 32 3.92 -0.57 -5.72
C ALA A 32 2.97 -0.93 -6.87
N SER A 33 3.25 -2.05 -7.54
CA SER A 33 2.32 -2.71 -8.45
C SER A 33 1.23 -3.46 -7.70
N ILE A 34 0.09 -3.71 -8.35
CA ILE A 34 -0.96 -4.58 -7.83
C ILE A 34 -1.30 -5.68 -8.84
N ARG A 35 -1.67 -6.85 -8.32
CA ARG A 35 -2.07 -8.02 -9.10
C ARG A 35 -3.26 -8.68 -8.42
N ALA A 36 -4.32 -8.92 -9.17
CA ALA A 36 -5.45 -9.72 -8.69
C ALA A 36 -5.01 -11.18 -8.51
N LEU A 37 -5.28 -11.76 -7.35
CA LEU A 37 -4.96 -13.16 -7.05
C LEU A 37 -6.08 -14.12 -7.50
N GLU A 38 -7.28 -13.58 -7.71
CA GLU A 38 -8.48 -14.28 -8.15
C GLU A 38 -9.33 -13.32 -9.03
N PRO A 39 -10.43 -13.78 -9.66
CA PRO A 39 -11.33 -12.87 -10.35
C PRO A 39 -11.85 -11.77 -9.41
N THR A 40 -11.45 -10.52 -9.65
CA THR A 40 -11.74 -9.38 -8.78
C THR A 40 -12.45 -8.27 -9.55
N VAL A 41 -13.48 -7.68 -8.94
CA VAL A 41 -14.11 -6.44 -9.42
C VAL A 41 -13.66 -5.29 -8.54
N VAL A 42 -13.24 -4.19 -9.16
CA VAL A 42 -12.79 -2.98 -8.46
C VAL A 42 -13.59 -1.77 -8.90
N ILE A 43 -13.80 -0.83 -7.97
CA ILE A 43 -14.30 0.49 -8.29
C ILE A 43 -13.10 1.41 -8.51
N LYS A 44 -13.04 2.05 -9.68
CA LYS A 44 -12.00 3.03 -10.01
C LYS A 44 -12.54 4.44 -9.79
N ILE A 45 -11.81 5.24 -9.03
CA ILE A 45 -12.02 6.68 -8.89
C ILE A 45 -10.87 7.39 -9.61
N ALA A 46 -11.19 8.31 -10.53
CA ALA A 46 -10.18 9.13 -11.21
C ALA A 46 -9.58 10.16 -10.23
N ARG A 47 -8.37 10.66 -10.53
CA ARG A 47 -7.66 11.60 -9.66
C ARG A 47 -8.48 12.86 -9.43
N GLU A 48 -9.05 13.40 -10.50
CA GLU A 48 -9.85 14.62 -10.51
C GLU A 48 -11.12 14.44 -9.66
N SER A 49 -11.83 13.34 -9.89
CA SER A 49 -13.02 12.99 -9.10
C SER A 49 -12.68 12.75 -7.62
N PHE A 50 -11.51 12.21 -7.31
CA PHE A 50 -11.09 12.02 -5.92
C PHE A 50 -10.82 13.37 -5.22
N ALA A 51 -10.19 14.32 -5.93
CA ALA A 51 -9.97 15.67 -5.41
C ALA A 51 -11.31 16.39 -5.14
N GLU A 52 -12.26 16.30 -6.08
CA GLU A 52 -13.62 16.83 -5.91
C GLU A 52 -14.33 16.19 -4.70
N LEU A 53 -14.26 14.86 -4.58
CA LEU A 53 -14.87 14.13 -3.46
C LEU A 53 -14.31 14.56 -2.11
N ILE A 54 -13.00 14.79 -2.00
CA ILE A 54 -12.40 15.28 -0.75
C ILE A 54 -12.90 16.69 -0.43
N HIS A 55 -13.00 17.55 -1.45
CA HIS A 55 -13.47 18.93 -1.27
C HIS A 55 -14.94 18.97 -0.80
N GLU A 56 -15.81 18.17 -1.42
CA GLU A 56 -17.22 18.08 -1.04
C GLU A 56 -17.45 17.36 0.28
N ARG A 57 -16.60 16.37 0.59
CA ARG A 57 -16.77 15.44 1.73
C ARG A 57 -15.42 15.19 2.43
N PRO A 58 -14.95 16.12 3.27
CA PRO A 58 -13.66 16.01 3.97
C PRO A 58 -13.49 14.73 4.81
N GLN A 59 -14.58 14.12 5.28
CA GLN A 59 -14.58 12.83 5.97
C GLN A 59 -13.96 11.68 5.16
N ILE A 60 -13.95 11.78 3.83
CA ILE A 60 -13.27 10.82 2.95
C ILE A 60 -11.76 10.87 3.20
N ALA A 61 -11.16 12.05 3.28
CA ALA A 61 -9.73 12.19 3.58
C ALA A 61 -9.36 11.55 4.93
N PHE A 62 -10.20 11.76 5.96
CA PHE A 62 -10.00 11.10 7.26
C PHE A 62 -10.07 9.57 7.18
N SER A 63 -10.91 9.03 6.29
CA SER A 63 -11.00 7.58 6.07
C SER A 63 -9.71 7.05 5.44
N ILE A 64 -9.13 7.80 4.50
CA ILE A 64 -7.83 7.46 3.91
C ILE A 64 -6.69 7.57 4.93
N PHE A 65 -6.67 8.60 5.77
CA PHE A 65 -5.67 8.70 6.86
C PHE A 65 -5.74 7.52 7.82
N LYS A 66 -6.93 7.04 8.16
CA LYS A 66 -7.09 5.81 8.98
C LYS A 66 -6.49 4.59 8.30
N ILE A 67 -6.69 4.45 6.98
CA ILE A 67 -6.10 3.34 6.20
C ILE A 67 -4.57 3.44 6.18
N LEU A 68 -4.02 4.61 5.86
CA LEU A 68 -2.57 4.83 5.81
C LEU A 68 -1.90 4.62 7.18
N THR A 69 -2.51 5.11 8.26
CA THR A 69 -1.99 4.90 9.62
C THR A 69 -2.07 3.44 10.06
N HIS A 70 -3.11 2.70 9.66
CA HIS A 70 -3.19 1.26 9.91
C HIS A 70 -2.08 0.49 9.20
N ARG A 71 -1.89 0.78 7.90
CA ARG A 71 -0.82 0.18 7.09
C ARG A 71 0.57 0.47 7.65
N LEU A 72 0.83 1.71 8.06
CA LEU A 72 2.10 2.08 8.67
C LEU A 72 2.35 1.31 9.96
N ARG A 73 1.34 1.15 10.82
CA ARG A 73 1.46 0.35 12.05
C ARG A 73 1.76 -1.12 11.75
N GLN A 74 1.07 -1.72 10.78
CA GLN A 74 1.33 -3.10 10.35
C GLN A 74 2.77 -3.26 9.84
N LYS A 75 3.24 -2.32 9.01
CA LYS A 75 4.61 -2.34 8.49
C LYS A 75 5.67 -2.18 9.57
N ASN A 76 5.45 -1.30 10.54
CA ASN A 76 6.35 -1.16 11.68
C ASN A 76 6.39 -2.43 12.53
N MET A 77 5.23 -3.07 12.77
CA MET A 77 5.17 -4.35 13.49
C MET A 77 5.89 -5.48 12.75
N GLU A 78 5.83 -5.53 11.41
CA GLU A 78 6.62 -6.48 10.63
C GLU A 78 8.12 -6.24 10.75
N ALA A 79 8.56 -4.97 10.74
CA ALA A 79 9.95 -4.58 10.89
C ALA A 79 10.51 -4.92 12.29
N ASP A 80 9.70 -4.68 13.34
CA ASP A 80 10.05 -5.03 14.73
C ASP A 80 10.15 -6.55 14.93
N ASN A 81 9.43 -7.33 14.14
CA ASN A 81 9.42 -8.80 14.19
C ASN A 81 10.46 -9.46 13.26
N LEU A 82 11.31 -8.68 12.58
CA LEU A 82 12.45 -9.27 11.87
C LEU A 82 13.47 -9.76 12.91
N PRO A 83 13.87 -11.05 12.90
CA PRO A 83 14.99 -11.48 13.71
C PRO A 83 16.22 -10.67 13.30
N ALA A 84 16.94 -10.13 14.29
CA ALA A 84 18.24 -9.49 14.07
C ALA A 84 19.18 -10.52 13.44
N TYR A 85 19.23 -10.58 12.11
CA TYR A 85 20.15 -11.48 11.42
C TYR A 85 21.56 -10.88 11.51
N GLU A 86 22.39 -11.60 12.25
CA GLU A 86 23.86 -11.64 12.30
C GLU A 86 24.63 -10.59 11.47
N THR A 87 25.09 -9.53 12.14
CA THR A 87 26.25 -8.72 11.70
C THR A 87 27.58 -9.44 11.97
N THR A 88 27.63 -10.78 12.00
CA THR A 88 28.87 -11.50 12.35
C THR A 88 29.39 -12.30 11.17
N ARG A 89 30.64 -11.98 10.78
CA ARG A 89 31.52 -12.64 9.80
C ARG A 89 31.28 -12.29 8.33
N HIS A 90 31.90 -11.21 7.88
CA HIS A 90 32.85 -11.23 6.76
C HIS A 90 33.78 -10.00 6.87
N LEU A 91 34.66 -10.03 7.88
CA LEU A 91 35.95 -9.37 7.81
C LEU A 91 36.99 -10.48 8.00
N ALA A 92 37.39 -11.06 6.88
CA ALA A 92 38.68 -11.68 6.71
C ALA A 92 39.52 -10.69 5.88
#